data_AF-A0A6M5Z2V5-F1
#
_entry.id   AF-A0A6M5Z2V5-F1
#
_cell.length_a   1.000
_cell.length_b   1.000
_cell.length_c   1.000
_cell.angle_alpha   90.00
_cell.angle_beta   90.00
_cell.angle_gamma   90.00
#
_symmetry.space_group_name_H-M   'P 1'
#
loop_
_entity.id
_entity.type
_entity.pdbx_description
1 polymer ?
#
loop_
_entity_poly.entity_id
_entity_poly.type
_entity_poly.pdbx_seq_one_letter_code
_entity_poly.pdbx_strand_id
1 'polypeptide(L)'
;MRVNTLSGQLARARRRLLDRLGRRGVAPAVLVGTAASPPAVAAQAVGWAGGSLPPGHILELAQEAMTMGLVKVKLAAVVVLACGLAAGLNGEPPKAAPKAANPLVADAPAAPGAGPSPAKTVLATWGTVNDPDGDCKFSVSKGRLSIGIPGKDHALGVERGQMNAPRVLRDVEGDFIAQVRVSGEFLQGAESVVANRRPFHGAGLLLWHDDKNYIRLERAELVSEKTNMRYASFEQRRNGEFVRVGNAATLPLTEKETYLRLERRNGKVYGAASADGVEWSSLQPIAVELPRSVRIGVAAGHNTSSRFDPTFDEFKLFVEQGTADLNGFPKSLPQPAQAASP
;
A
#
# COMPACT_ATOMS: atom_id res chain seq x y z
N MET A 1 -20.02 -17.93 28.41
CA MET A 1 -19.48 -16.67 28.99
C MET A 1 -18.87 -15.84 27.87
N ARG A 2 -19.43 -14.67 27.53
CA ARG A 2 -18.84 -13.77 26.52
C ARG A 2 -17.86 -12.82 27.21
N VAL A 3 -16.57 -12.95 26.91
CA VAL A 3 -15.52 -12.06 27.42
C VAL A 3 -15.75 -10.67 26.82
N ASN A 4 -16.06 -9.70 27.69
CA ASN A 4 -16.18 -8.30 27.32
C ASN A 4 -14.78 -7.74 27.07
N THR A 5 -14.34 -7.70 25.81
CA THR A 5 -13.06 -7.08 25.45
C THR A 5 -13.16 -5.56 25.60
N LEU A 6 -12.07 -4.94 26.05
CA LEU A 6 -11.92 -3.48 26.17
C LEU A 6 -12.27 -2.78 24.85
N SER A 7 -11.89 -3.37 23.72
CA SER A 7 -12.22 -2.88 22.37
C SER A 7 -13.73 -2.83 22.13
N GLY A 8 -14.47 -3.85 22.57
CA GLY A 8 -15.93 -3.87 22.49
C GLY A 8 -16.60 -2.80 23.35
N GLN A 9 -16.01 -2.47 24.50
CA GLN A 9 -16.50 -1.39 25.37
C GLN A 9 -16.25 0.00 24.77
N LEU A 10 -15.06 0.23 24.19
CA LEU A 10 -14.70 1.48 23.52
C LEU A 10 -15.55 1.75 22.27
N ALA A 11 -15.78 0.73 21.44
CA ALA A 11 -16.63 0.86 20.25
C ALA A 11 -18.07 1.24 20.63
N ARG A 12 -18.62 0.65 21.71
CA ARG A 12 -19.96 1.00 22.22
C ARG A 12 -20.00 2.40 22.83
N ALA A 13 -18.95 2.82 23.53
CA ALA A 13 -18.85 4.17 24.09
C ALA A 13 -18.81 5.23 22.96
N ARG A 14 -17.99 5.01 21.92
CA ARG A 14 -17.91 5.90 20.74
C ARG A 14 -19.25 6.01 20.03
N ARG A 15 -19.96 4.90 19.83
CA ARG A 15 -21.27 4.91 19.15
C ARG A 15 -22.34 5.66 19.96
N ARG A 16 -22.38 5.45 21.28
CA ARG A 16 -23.28 6.21 22.18
C ARG A 16 -22.98 7.71 22.16
N LEU A 17 -21.72 8.11 22.05
CA LEU A 17 -21.33 9.51 21.96
C LEU A 17 -21.80 10.13 20.63
N LEU A 18 -21.56 9.45 19.51
CA LEU A 18 -22.00 9.90 18.18
C LEU A 18 -23.52 10.02 18.10
N ASP A 19 -24.27 9.06 18.66
CA ASP A 19 -25.73 9.12 18.71
C ASP A 19 -26.24 10.31 19.54
N ARG A 20 -25.56 10.63 20.67
CA ARG A 20 -25.90 11.79 21.50
C ARG A 20 -25.60 13.10 20.80
N LEU A 21 -24.51 13.18 20.05
CA LEU A 21 -24.14 14.36 19.26
C LEU A 21 -25.10 14.56 18.08
N GLY A 22 -25.47 13.49 17.39
CA GLY A 22 -26.47 13.52 16.31
C GLY A 22 -27.84 14.00 16.80
N ARG A 23 -28.31 13.53 17.97
CA ARG A 23 -29.55 14.03 18.59
C ARG A 23 -29.51 15.51 18.98
N ARG A 24 -28.31 16.11 19.10
CA ARG A 24 -28.12 17.53 19.39
C ARG A 24 -27.84 18.36 18.13
N GLY A 25 -28.03 17.78 16.94
CA GLY A 25 -27.86 18.48 15.67
C GLY A 25 -26.40 18.70 15.25
N VAL A 26 -25.43 18.07 15.92
CA VAL A 26 -24.02 18.16 15.56
C VAL A 26 -23.72 17.14 14.47
N ALA A 27 -23.56 17.61 13.23
CA ALA A 27 -23.22 16.76 12.09
C ALA A 27 -21.77 16.22 12.20
N PRO A 28 -21.47 14.98 11.78
CA PRO A 28 -20.14 14.36 11.92
C PRO A 28 -19.00 15.03 11.10
N ALA A 29 -19.30 16.08 10.34
CA ALA A 29 -18.41 16.63 9.31
C ALA A 29 -17.50 17.80 9.77
N VAL A 30 -17.41 18.14 11.07
CA VAL A 30 -16.56 19.26 11.55
C VAL A 30 -15.34 18.80 12.36
N LEU A 31 -14.93 17.52 12.27
CA LEU A 31 -13.67 17.04 12.84
C LEU A 31 -12.67 16.61 11.76
N VAL A 32 -12.48 17.47 10.76
CA VAL A 32 -11.35 17.38 9.82
C VAL A 32 -10.59 18.70 9.85
N GLY A 33 -9.44 18.69 10.53
CA GLY A 33 -8.33 19.63 10.30
C GLY A 33 -8.32 20.93 11.10
N THR A 34 -7.51 20.97 12.17
CA THR A 34 -6.55 22.07 12.41
C THR A 34 -5.41 21.56 13.29
N ALA A 35 -4.52 20.77 12.70
CA ALA A 35 -3.16 20.66 13.22
C ALA A 35 -2.27 21.49 12.29
N ALA A 36 -1.73 22.58 12.82
CA ALA A 36 -0.84 23.57 12.19
C ALA A 36 -1.49 24.67 11.33
N SER A 37 -1.99 25.72 11.99
CA SER A 37 -2.02 27.09 11.46
C SER A 37 -1.66 28.09 12.59
N PRO A 38 -0.88 29.16 12.33
CA PRO A 38 -0.62 30.21 13.31
C PRO A 38 -1.92 30.95 13.73
N PRO A 39 -1.95 31.56 14.94
CA PRO A 39 -3.17 32.15 15.53
C PRO A 39 -3.80 33.34 14.77
N ALA A 40 -3.29 33.72 13.60
CA ALA A 40 -3.88 34.77 12.77
C ALA A 40 -4.96 34.28 11.77
N VAL A 41 -5.12 32.97 11.55
CA VAL A 41 -6.07 32.43 10.55
C VAL A 41 -7.43 32.01 11.18
N ALA A 42 -7.50 31.87 12.51
CA ALA A 42 -8.74 31.52 13.21
C ALA A 42 -9.76 32.68 13.28
N ALA A 43 -9.36 33.92 12.98
CA ALA A 43 -10.25 35.08 12.98
C ALA A 43 -11.01 35.30 11.66
N GLN A 44 -10.78 34.49 10.63
CA GLN A 44 -11.49 34.61 9.33
C GLN A 44 -12.48 33.49 9.03
N ALA A 45 -12.74 32.57 9.96
CA ALA A 45 -13.74 31.52 9.80
C ALA A 45 -15.08 31.81 10.53
N VAL A 46 -15.32 33.06 10.95
CA VAL A 46 -16.65 33.53 11.40
C VAL A 46 -17.16 34.55 10.40
N GLY A 47 -17.60 34.03 9.27
CA GLY A 47 -18.16 34.83 8.20
C GLY A 47 -18.58 33.89 7.11
N TRP A 48 -19.58 33.05 7.41
CA TRP A 48 -20.53 32.43 6.47
C TRP A 48 -21.42 31.44 7.25
N ALA A 49 -22.38 32.01 7.96
CA ALA A 49 -23.70 31.45 8.28
C ALA A 49 -24.29 32.39 9.34
N GLY A 50 -25.31 33.17 8.97
CA GLY A 50 -26.03 34.01 9.92
C GLY A 50 -26.63 33.15 11.03
N GLY A 51 -26.05 33.21 12.22
CA GLY A 51 -26.51 32.50 13.41
C GLY A 51 -25.70 32.94 14.63
N SER A 52 -26.39 33.26 15.72
CA SER A 52 -25.82 33.83 16.95
C SER A 52 -24.77 32.93 17.62
N LEU A 53 -23.86 33.56 18.37
CA LEU A 53 -22.82 32.91 19.19
C LEU A 53 -23.44 31.87 20.16
N PRO A 54 -22.80 30.71 20.38
CA PRO A 54 -23.26 29.73 21.36
C PRO A 54 -23.11 30.26 22.80
N PRO A 55 -24.01 29.90 23.74
CA PRO A 55 -23.94 30.38 25.12
C PRO A 55 -22.69 29.88 25.87
N GLY A 56 -22.20 30.69 26.82
CA GLY A 56 -20.89 30.55 27.48
C GLY A 56 -20.55 29.22 28.16
N HIS A 57 -21.54 28.39 28.49
CA HIS A 57 -21.30 27.07 29.11
C HIS A 57 -20.72 26.02 28.15
N ILE A 58 -20.75 26.25 26.83
CA ILE A 58 -20.12 25.37 25.83
C ILE A 58 -18.61 25.65 25.70
N LEU A 59 -18.18 26.89 25.96
CA LEU A 59 -16.77 27.28 25.98
C LEU A 59 -16.02 26.70 27.19
N GLU A 60 -16.70 26.61 28.34
CA GLU A 60 -16.12 26.09 29.58
C GLU A 60 -15.78 24.58 29.49
N LEU A 61 -16.63 23.79 28.81
CA LEU A 61 -16.38 22.36 28.56
C LEU A 61 -15.22 22.09 27.58
N ALA A 62 -15.01 22.99 26.62
CA ALA A 62 -13.89 22.90 25.67
C ALA A 62 -12.55 23.25 26.34
N GLN A 63 -12.59 24.08 27.38
CA GLN A 63 -11.41 24.52 28.13
C GLN A 63 -10.94 23.46 29.14
N GLU A 64 -11.85 22.73 29.80
CA GLU A 64 -11.51 21.59 30.67
C GLU A 64 -10.99 20.36 29.89
N ALA A 65 -11.46 20.15 28.66
CA ALA A 65 -10.97 19.06 27.81
C ALA A 65 -9.53 19.29 27.31
N MET A 66 -9.10 20.56 27.19
CA MET A 66 -7.73 20.90 26.78
C MET A 66 -6.72 20.87 27.94
N THR A 67 -7.13 21.15 29.18
CA THR A 67 -6.24 21.07 30.35
C THR A 67 -5.90 19.64 30.76
N MET A 68 -6.78 18.66 30.49
CA MET A 68 -6.48 17.23 30.72
C MET A 68 -5.57 16.58 29.65
N GLY A 69 -5.27 17.27 28.54
CA GLY A 69 -4.39 16.75 27.47
C GLY A 69 -2.91 17.13 27.58
N LEU A 70 -2.52 18.00 28.51
CA LEU A 70 -1.22 18.69 28.49
C LEU A 70 -0.19 18.21 29.52
N VAL A 71 -0.31 16.99 30.06
CA VAL A 71 0.65 16.49 31.07
C VAL A 71 1.92 15.83 30.48
N LYS A 72 2.06 15.61 29.17
CA LYS A 72 3.29 14.99 28.63
C LYS A 72 3.75 15.50 27.27
N VAL A 73 4.20 16.76 27.20
CA VAL A 73 5.22 17.16 26.21
C VAL A 73 6.15 18.20 26.84
N LYS A 74 7.38 17.80 27.17
CA LYS A 74 8.49 18.71 27.45
C LYS A 74 9.65 18.43 26.49
N LEU A 75 10.22 19.53 25.98
CA LEU A 75 11.46 19.73 25.20
C LEU A 75 11.42 19.33 23.71
N ALA A 76 11.96 20.12 22.77
CA ALA A 76 12.87 21.27 22.87
C ALA A 76 12.71 22.23 21.68
N ALA A 77 12.84 23.53 21.94
CA ALA A 77 13.13 24.56 20.94
C ALA A 77 14.17 25.53 21.55
N VAL A 78 15.32 25.69 20.89
CA VAL A 78 16.21 26.84 21.08
C VAL A 78 16.52 27.40 19.69
N VAL A 79 16.34 28.71 19.59
CA VAL A 79 16.23 29.51 18.37
C VAL A 79 17.57 30.17 18.01
N VAL A 80 17.81 30.19 16.69
CA VAL A 80 18.61 31.09 15.83
C VAL A 80 19.09 32.41 16.46
N LEU A 81 20.35 32.77 16.23
CA LEU A 81 20.72 34.16 15.92
C LEU A 81 22.09 34.26 15.23
N ALA A 82 22.10 34.65 13.94
CA ALA A 82 23.13 35.49 13.34
C ALA A 82 22.61 36.03 11.99
N CYS A 83 22.21 37.29 11.99
CA CYS A 83 21.77 38.04 10.82
C CYS A 83 22.96 38.56 10.01
N GLY A 84 22.81 38.50 8.67
CA GLY A 84 23.09 39.61 7.77
C GLY A 84 24.53 39.82 7.30
N LEU A 85 24.75 39.65 6.00
CA LEU A 85 25.11 40.76 5.11
C LEU A 85 25.26 40.31 3.64
N ALA A 86 24.88 41.24 2.76
CA ALA A 86 25.32 41.44 1.38
C ALA A 86 24.62 40.68 0.23
N ALA A 87 23.94 41.50 -0.59
CA ALA A 87 24.01 41.60 -2.06
C ALA A 87 23.87 40.28 -2.86
N GLY A 88 22.83 40.07 -3.67
CA GLY A 88 22.43 40.95 -4.76
C GLY A 88 23.17 40.55 -6.03
N LEU A 89 22.63 39.59 -6.80
CA LEU A 89 22.93 39.42 -8.22
C LEU A 89 21.72 38.78 -8.92
N ASN A 90 21.21 39.50 -9.92
CA ASN A 90 20.27 39.02 -10.93
C ASN A 90 20.89 37.85 -11.70
N GLY A 91 20.14 36.76 -11.84
CA GLY A 91 20.45 35.67 -12.77
C GLY A 91 19.17 35.17 -13.41
N GLU A 92 19.05 35.36 -14.72
CA GLU A 92 18.02 34.74 -15.57
C GLU A 92 17.97 33.22 -15.39
N PRO A 93 16.78 32.58 -15.49
CA PRO A 93 16.69 31.13 -15.51
C PRO A 93 17.22 30.57 -16.86
N PRO A 94 18.02 29.49 -16.86
CA PRO A 94 18.52 28.91 -18.10
C PRO A 94 17.39 28.26 -18.91
N LYS A 95 17.42 28.56 -20.21
CA LYS A 95 16.57 28.06 -21.29
C LYS A 95 16.60 26.52 -21.33
N ALA A 96 15.40 25.91 -21.32
CA ALA A 96 15.23 24.47 -21.44
C ALA A 96 15.87 23.93 -22.73
N ALA A 97 16.74 22.93 -22.58
CA ALA A 97 17.28 22.16 -23.70
C ALA A 97 16.19 21.24 -24.30
N PRO A 98 16.21 20.98 -25.61
CA PRO A 98 15.18 20.19 -26.28
C PRO A 98 15.21 18.72 -25.83
N LYS A 99 14.02 18.16 -25.64
CA LYS A 99 13.74 16.74 -25.37
C LYS A 99 14.37 15.89 -26.48
N ALA A 100 15.41 15.14 -26.16
CA ALA A 100 15.91 14.09 -27.05
C ALA A 100 14.84 12.99 -27.16
N ALA A 101 14.50 12.62 -28.40
CA ALA A 101 13.61 11.52 -28.70
C ALA A 101 14.21 10.20 -28.21
N ASN A 102 13.38 9.33 -27.62
CA ASN A 102 13.73 7.94 -27.31
C ASN A 102 14.21 7.25 -28.58
N PRO A 103 15.40 6.60 -28.61
CA PRO A 103 15.67 5.61 -29.62
C PRO A 103 14.79 4.39 -29.33
N LEU A 104 13.95 4.03 -30.30
CA LEU A 104 13.32 2.73 -30.41
C LEU A 104 14.42 1.67 -30.31
N VAL A 105 14.43 0.90 -29.22
CA VAL A 105 15.30 -0.28 -29.10
C VAL A 105 14.72 -1.34 -30.03
N ALA A 106 15.48 -1.66 -31.08
CA ALA A 106 15.21 -2.76 -31.98
C ALA A 106 15.29 -4.09 -31.24
N ASP A 107 14.39 -5.02 -31.58
CA ASP A 107 14.37 -6.40 -31.10
C ASP A 107 15.73 -7.08 -31.31
N ALA A 108 16.38 -7.45 -30.21
CA ALA A 108 17.55 -8.32 -30.25
C ALA A 108 17.09 -9.76 -30.56
N PRO A 109 17.80 -10.50 -31.44
CA PRO A 109 17.42 -11.86 -31.79
C PRO A 109 17.61 -12.80 -30.59
N ALA A 110 16.65 -13.71 -30.41
CA ALA A 110 16.64 -14.71 -29.36
C ALA A 110 17.89 -15.62 -29.43
N ALA A 111 18.56 -15.80 -28.29
CA ALA A 111 19.62 -16.78 -28.14
C ALA A 111 19.05 -18.22 -28.28
N PRO A 112 19.71 -19.13 -29.01
CA PRO A 112 19.24 -20.50 -29.16
C PRO A 112 19.63 -21.36 -27.95
N GLY A 113 18.65 -22.13 -27.44
CA GLY A 113 18.91 -23.34 -26.66
C GLY A 113 18.65 -23.26 -25.15
N ALA A 114 17.40 -23.04 -24.74
CA ALA A 114 16.95 -23.47 -23.42
C ALA A 114 16.39 -24.89 -23.53
N GLY A 115 16.96 -25.84 -22.78
CA GLY A 115 16.39 -27.19 -22.62
C GLY A 115 14.95 -27.12 -22.08
N PRO A 116 14.22 -28.25 -22.05
CA PRO A 116 12.83 -28.27 -21.60
C PRO A 116 12.74 -27.64 -20.21
N SER A 117 12.10 -26.46 -20.15
CA SER A 117 11.87 -25.76 -18.89
C SER A 117 11.04 -26.67 -17.97
N PRO A 118 11.39 -26.79 -16.68
CA PRO A 118 10.61 -27.60 -15.74
C PRO A 118 9.15 -27.17 -15.78
N ALA A 119 8.24 -28.15 -15.71
CA ALA A 119 6.81 -27.91 -15.75
C ALA A 119 6.42 -26.89 -14.67
N LYS A 120 5.71 -25.84 -15.06
CA LYS A 120 5.26 -24.78 -14.15
C LYS A 120 4.23 -25.36 -13.17
N THR A 121 4.52 -25.30 -11.87
CA THR A 121 3.56 -25.69 -10.83
C THR A 121 2.46 -24.62 -10.68
N VAL A 122 1.20 -24.99 -10.89
CA VAL A 122 0.04 -24.10 -10.74
C VAL A 122 -0.75 -24.50 -9.50
N LEU A 123 -0.93 -23.55 -8.58
CA LEU A 123 -1.77 -23.70 -7.40
C LEU A 123 -3.14 -23.11 -7.68
N ALA A 124 -4.17 -23.97 -7.65
CA ALA A 124 -5.55 -23.57 -7.88
C ALA A 124 -5.91 -22.34 -7.02
N THR A 125 -6.62 -21.39 -7.62
CA THR A 125 -7.03 -20.10 -7.02
C THR A 125 -5.89 -19.13 -6.70
N TRP A 126 -4.62 -19.55 -6.62
CA TRP A 126 -3.47 -18.70 -6.24
C TRP A 126 -2.63 -18.23 -7.43
N GLY A 127 -2.32 -19.13 -8.37
CA GLY A 127 -1.52 -18.82 -9.55
C GLY A 127 -0.35 -19.79 -9.76
N THR A 128 0.62 -19.38 -10.56
CA THR A 128 1.81 -20.14 -10.89
C THR A 128 2.92 -19.87 -9.88
N VAL A 129 3.50 -20.94 -9.35
CA VAL A 129 4.66 -20.89 -8.45
C VAL A 129 5.91 -20.50 -9.23
N ASN A 130 6.69 -19.60 -8.65
CA ASN A 130 8.05 -19.35 -9.05
C ASN A 130 8.93 -19.40 -7.80
N ASP A 131 9.80 -20.40 -7.79
CA ASP A 131 10.78 -20.69 -6.74
C ASP A 131 12.15 -20.81 -7.42
N PRO A 132 12.87 -19.68 -7.58
CA PRO A 132 14.13 -19.65 -8.33
C PRO A 132 15.21 -20.58 -7.78
N ASP A 133 15.28 -20.75 -6.46
CA ASP A 133 16.31 -21.57 -5.81
C ASP A 133 15.85 -23.01 -5.61
N GLY A 134 14.54 -23.28 -5.66
CA GLY A 134 13.97 -24.62 -5.54
C GLY A 134 14.01 -25.20 -4.12
N ASP A 135 14.30 -24.37 -3.11
CA ASP A 135 14.41 -24.78 -1.71
C ASP A 135 13.25 -24.27 -0.84
N CYS A 136 12.25 -23.63 -1.44
CA CYS A 136 11.03 -23.21 -0.77
C CYS A 136 9.95 -24.29 -0.80
N LYS A 137 9.05 -24.26 0.18
CA LYS A 137 7.93 -25.22 0.29
C LYS A 137 6.59 -24.51 0.15
N PHE A 138 5.75 -25.01 -0.74
CA PHE A 138 4.41 -24.48 -0.97
C PHE A 138 3.37 -25.53 -0.58
N SER A 139 2.34 -25.11 0.16
CA SER A 139 1.20 -25.97 0.46
C SER A 139 -0.09 -25.17 0.50
N VAL A 140 -1.17 -25.78 0.01
CA VAL A 140 -2.52 -25.20 0.08
C VAL A 140 -3.40 -26.13 0.90
N SER A 141 -4.02 -25.60 1.95
CA SER A 141 -4.96 -26.33 2.78
C SER A 141 -6.09 -25.41 3.21
N LYS A 142 -7.34 -25.85 3.02
CA LYS A 142 -8.55 -25.09 3.39
C LYS A 142 -8.55 -23.65 2.86
N GLY A 143 -8.11 -23.45 1.61
CA GLY A 143 -8.04 -22.14 0.97
C GLY A 143 -6.91 -21.22 1.44
N ARG A 144 -6.02 -21.70 2.33
CA ARG A 144 -4.84 -20.98 2.81
C ARG A 144 -3.58 -21.52 2.15
N LEU A 145 -2.77 -20.63 1.60
CA LEU A 145 -1.44 -20.91 1.07
C LEU A 145 -0.40 -20.70 2.17
N SER A 146 0.53 -21.62 2.32
CA SER A 146 1.74 -21.46 3.14
C SER A 146 2.97 -21.47 2.23
N ILE A 147 3.89 -20.55 2.47
CA ILE A 147 5.21 -20.50 1.82
C ILE A 147 6.26 -20.67 2.91
N GLY A 148 6.95 -21.81 2.95
CA GLY A 148 8.06 -22.05 3.88
C GLY A 148 9.38 -21.69 3.21
N ILE A 149 10.10 -20.73 3.79
CA ILE A 149 11.39 -20.23 3.30
C ILE A 149 12.49 -20.65 4.29
N PRO A 150 13.58 -21.28 3.81
CA PRO A 150 14.69 -21.67 4.68
C PRO A 150 15.48 -20.46 5.20
N GLY A 151 16.29 -20.65 6.24
CA GLY A 151 17.15 -19.64 6.87
C GLY A 151 18.30 -19.13 6.00
N LYS A 152 17.98 -18.57 4.82
CA LYS A 152 18.90 -18.01 3.82
C LYS A 152 18.29 -16.74 3.23
N ASP A 153 19.10 -15.92 2.56
CA ASP A 153 18.61 -14.71 1.90
C ASP A 153 17.70 -15.05 0.72
N HIS A 154 16.42 -14.71 0.85
CA HIS A 154 15.40 -14.78 -0.18
C HIS A 154 14.81 -13.39 -0.34
N ALA A 155 15.19 -12.69 -1.41
CA ALA A 155 14.77 -11.30 -1.58
C ALA A 155 14.40 -10.98 -3.03
N LEU A 156 13.52 -9.98 -3.16
CA LEU A 156 13.32 -9.22 -4.39
C LEU A 156 14.09 -7.89 -4.25
N GLY A 157 15.40 -7.94 -4.53
CA GLY A 157 16.28 -6.77 -4.53
C GLY A 157 17.21 -6.79 -5.74
N VAL A 158 16.68 -6.42 -6.91
CA VAL A 158 17.42 -6.34 -8.17
C VAL A 158 18.67 -5.45 -8.05
N GLU A 159 18.60 -4.39 -7.25
CA GLU A 159 19.71 -3.49 -6.95
C GLU A 159 20.88 -4.17 -6.21
N ARG A 160 20.63 -5.36 -5.64
CA ARG A 160 21.64 -6.21 -4.98
C ARG A 160 22.04 -7.43 -5.82
N GLY A 161 21.46 -7.60 -7.00
CA GLY A 161 21.56 -8.86 -7.77
C GLY A 161 20.82 -10.04 -7.13
N GLN A 162 19.92 -9.78 -6.16
CA GLN A 162 19.19 -10.84 -5.43
C GLN A 162 17.75 -10.90 -5.92
N MET A 163 17.33 -11.99 -6.57
CA MET A 163 16.01 -12.10 -7.21
C MET A 163 15.31 -13.46 -7.02
N ASN A 164 15.62 -14.12 -5.90
CA ASN A 164 15.22 -15.50 -5.60
C ASN A 164 14.01 -15.63 -4.67
N ALA A 165 13.42 -14.54 -4.16
CA ALA A 165 12.27 -14.66 -3.26
C ALA A 165 11.08 -15.42 -3.91
N PRO A 166 10.48 -16.38 -3.20
CA PRO A 166 9.38 -17.19 -3.71
C PRO A 166 8.13 -16.33 -3.95
N ARG A 167 7.42 -16.65 -5.03
CA ARG A 167 6.22 -15.92 -5.45
C ARG A 167 5.22 -16.84 -6.14
N VAL A 168 3.94 -16.54 -5.97
CA VAL A 168 2.82 -17.21 -6.65
C VAL A 168 1.99 -16.15 -7.34
N LEU A 169 1.98 -16.16 -8.68
CA LEU A 169 1.48 -15.06 -9.50
C LEU A 169 0.51 -15.55 -10.58
N ARG A 170 -0.42 -14.68 -10.97
CA ARG A 170 -1.28 -14.88 -12.15
C ARG A 170 -1.27 -13.64 -13.03
N ASP A 171 -1.52 -13.83 -14.31
CA ASP A 171 -1.70 -12.72 -15.24
C ASP A 171 -3.02 -11.99 -14.96
N VAL A 172 -3.01 -10.68 -15.13
CA VAL A 172 -4.17 -9.79 -15.02
C VAL A 172 -4.05 -8.68 -16.05
N GLU A 173 -5.15 -8.32 -16.69
CA GLU A 173 -5.22 -7.19 -17.61
C GLU A 173 -6.01 -6.03 -17.00
N GLY A 174 -5.57 -4.82 -17.31
CA GLY A 174 -6.29 -3.60 -16.99
C GLY A 174 -6.19 -3.21 -15.51
N ASP A 175 -7.23 -2.51 -15.07
CA ASP A 175 -7.36 -2.01 -13.70
C ASP A 175 -7.97 -3.09 -12.79
N PHE A 176 -7.47 -3.18 -11.56
CA PHE A 176 -7.84 -4.25 -10.64
C PHE A 176 -7.63 -3.86 -9.18
N ILE A 177 -8.31 -4.60 -8.30
CA ILE A 177 -8.10 -4.60 -6.85
C ILE A 177 -7.72 -6.01 -6.43
N ALA A 178 -6.54 -6.17 -5.84
CA ALA A 178 -6.11 -7.38 -5.17
C ALA A 178 -6.14 -7.18 -3.65
N GLN A 179 -6.66 -8.16 -2.93
CA GLN A 179 -6.68 -8.19 -1.47
C GLN A 179 -6.22 -9.56 -0.97
N VAL A 180 -5.52 -9.59 0.16
CA VAL A 180 -5.14 -10.83 0.85
C VAL A 180 -5.05 -10.56 2.35
N ARG A 181 -5.30 -11.57 3.18
CA ARG A 181 -4.88 -11.54 4.58
C ARG A 181 -3.56 -12.32 4.73
N VAL A 182 -2.61 -11.68 5.37
CA VAL A 182 -1.27 -12.23 5.64
C VAL A 182 -1.14 -12.49 7.13
N SER A 183 -0.73 -13.72 7.47
CA SER A 183 -0.37 -14.11 8.83
C SER A 183 1.03 -14.70 8.82
N GLY A 184 1.79 -14.52 9.89
CA GLY A 184 3.14 -15.08 9.99
C GLY A 184 3.88 -14.47 11.17
N GLU A 185 4.65 -15.30 11.85
CA GLU A 185 5.48 -14.86 12.96
C GLU A 185 6.91 -14.67 12.51
N PHE A 186 7.57 -13.74 13.19
CA PHE A 186 9.00 -13.64 13.18
C PHE A 186 9.56 -14.09 14.50
N LEU A 187 10.51 -15.00 14.43
CA LEU A 187 11.19 -15.47 15.61
C LEU A 187 12.08 -14.35 16.14
N GLN A 188 11.89 -14.02 17.42
CA GLN A 188 12.73 -13.05 18.10
C GLN A 188 14.19 -13.52 18.11
N GLY A 189 15.12 -12.57 17.96
CA GLY A 189 16.56 -12.85 18.02
C GLY A 189 17.17 -13.40 16.72
N ALA A 190 16.41 -13.52 15.62
CA ALA A 190 17.00 -13.92 14.35
C ALA A 190 17.99 -12.87 13.83
N GLU A 191 19.17 -13.34 13.42
CA GLU A 191 20.23 -12.52 12.87
C GLU A 191 20.13 -12.45 11.34
N SER A 192 20.66 -11.38 10.76
CA SER A 192 20.74 -11.30 9.30
C SER A 192 21.89 -12.15 8.78
N VAL A 193 21.64 -12.91 7.72
CA VAL A 193 22.67 -13.64 6.97
C VAL A 193 23.31 -12.79 5.86
N VAL A 194 22.90 -11.52 5.73
CA VAL A 194 23.44 -10.57 4.75
C VAL A 194 24.22 -9.49 5.48
N ALA A 195 25.50 -9.38 5.15
CA ALA A 195 26.38 -8.37 5.72
C ALA A 195 25.80 -6.95 5.53
N ASN A 196 25.92 -6.13 6.59
CA ASN A 196 25.47 -4.74 6.61
C ASN A 196 23.97 -4.53 6.35
N ARG A 197 23.13 -5.57 6.52
CA ARG A 197 21.68 -5.44 6.47
C ARG A 197 21.05 -5.80 7.81
N ARG A 198 20.01 -5.04 8.16
CA ARG A 198 19.16 -5.38 9.30
C ARG A 198 18.34 -6.63 8.99
N PRO A 199 18.04 -7.47 9.99
CA PRO A 199 17.09 -8.56 9.85
C PRO A 199 15.73 -8.02 9.39
N PHE A 200 15.19 -8.62 8.33
CA PHE A 200 13.96 -8.25 7.67
C PHE A 200 13.25 -9.50 7.19
N HIS A 201 11.92 -9.47 7.27
CA HIS A 201 11.04 -10.36 6.53
C HIS A 201 9.81 -9.58 6.09
N GLY A 202 9.28 -9.96 4.94
CA GLY A 202 8.10 -9.37 4.34
C GLY A 202 7.31 -10.45 3.63
N ALA A 203 5.99 -10.37 3.74
CA ALA A 203 5.06 -11.22 3.01
C ALA A 203 3.84 -10.39 2.62
N GLY A 204 3.38 -10.50 1.38
CA GLY A 204 2.19 -9.79 0.94
C GLY A 204 1.97 -9.82 -0.56
N LEU A 205 1.37 -8.74 -1.07
CA LEU A 205 0.99 -8.60 -2.47
C LEU A 205 2.17 -8.13 -3.32
N LEU A 206 2.29 -8.74 -4.50
CA LEU A 206 3.30 -8.41 -5.51
C LEU A 206 2.63 -8.08 -6.84
N LEU A 207 2.76 -6.83 -7.29
CA LEU A 207 2.50 -6.44 -8.68
C LEU A 207 3.82 -6.53 -9.44
N TRP A 208 3.84 -7.37 -10.48
CA TRP A 208 5.04 -7.75 -11.19
C TRP A 208 4.90 -7.50 -12.70
N HIS A 209 5.77 -6.66 -13.26
CA HIS A 209 5.97 -6.60 -14.70
C HIS A 209 7.15 -7.50 -15.09
N ASP A 210 8.33 -7.20 -14.54
CA ASP A 210 9.58 -7.91 -14.76
C ASP A 210 10.51 -7.79 -13.53
N ASP A 211 11.74 -8.26 -13.66
CA ASP A 211 12.77 -8.26 -12.61
C ASP A 211 13.28 -6.86 -12.23
N LYS A 212 13.03 -5.85 -13.07
CA LYS A 212 13.44 -4.45 -12.90
C LYS A 212 12.28 -3.53 -12.52
N ASN A 213 11.04 -3.99 -12.70
CA ASN A 213 9.82 -3.20 -12.58
C ASN A 213 8.75 -3.96 -11.78
N TYR A 214 8.66 -3.66 -10.49
CA TYR A 214 7.67 -4.28 -9.61
C TYR A 214 7.34 -3.40 -8.40
N ILE A 215 6.15 -3.63 -7.85
CA ILE A 215 5.64 -2.96 -6.65
C ILE A 215 5.25 -4.02 -5.64
N ARG A 216 5.66 -3.82 -4.39
CA ARG A 216 5.37 -4.74 -3.29
C ARG A 216 4.60 -4.01 -2.21
N LEU A 217 3.55 -4.65 -1.71
CA LEU A 217 2.88 -4.25 -0.48
C LEU A 217 2.93 -5.44 0.46
N GLU A 218 3.77 -5.36 1.49
CA GLU A 218 4.07 -6.47 2.39
C GLU A 218 3.72 -6.07 3.83
N ARG A 219 3.18 -7.03 4.59
CA ARG A 219 3.30 -6.99 6.05
C ARG A 219 4.75 -7.33 6.34
N ALA A 220 5.49 -6.35 6.83
CA ALA A 220 6.92 -6.46 7.06
C ALA A 220 7.26 -6.26 8.53
N GLU A 221 8.37 -6.84 8.95
CA GLU A 221 9.02 -6.47 10.19
C GLU A 221 10.50 -6.26 9.93
N LEU A 222 11.03 -5.20 10.52
CA LEU A 222 12.42 -4.82 10.44
C LEU A 222 12.95 -4.74 11.86
N VAL A 223 14.06 -5.45 12.13
CA VAL A 223 14.69 -5.43 13.43
C VAL A 223 15.70 -4.28 13.48
N SER A 224 15.53 -3.36 14.43
CA SER A 224 16.46 -2.26 14.69
C SER A 224 16.71 -2.19 16.19
N GLU A 225 17.97 -2.22 16.62
CA GLU A 225 18.35 -2.13 18.05
C GLU A 225 17.57 -3.12 18.93
N LYS A 226 17.39 -4.36 18.45
CA LYS A 226 16.59 -5.44 19.08
C LYS A 226 15.08 -5.15 19.20
N THR A 227 14.59 -4.06 18.62
CA THR A 227 13.17 -3.74 18.50
C THR A 227 12.66 -4.20 17.15
N ASN A 228 11.56 -4.93 17.18
CA ASN A 228 10.87 -5.38 15.98
C ASN A 228 9.85 -4.32 15.56
N MET A 229 10.14 -3.62 14.45
CA MET A 229 9.22 -2.64 13.88
C MET A 229 8.37 -3.32 12.83
N ARG A 230 7.08 -3.52 13.11
CA ARG A 230 6.13 -4.08 12.16
C ARG A 230 5.35 -2.98 11.45
N TYR A 231 5.23 -3.09 10.13
CA TYR A 231 4.65 -2.05 9.29
C TYR A 231 4.18 -2.59 7.94
N ALA A 232 3.38 -1.80 7.22
CA ALA A 232 3.09 -2.08 5.82
C ALA A 232 4.22 -1.51 4.95
N SER A 233 5.09 -2.38 4.42
CA SER A 233 6.15 -1.97 3.49
C SER A 233 5.56 -1.80 2.10
N PHE A 234 5.55 -0.58 1.58
CA PHE A 234 5.04 -0.27 0.25
C PHE A 234 6.13 0.31 -0.63
N GLU A 235 6.66 -0.56 -1.48
CA GLU A 235 7.92 -0.38 -2.17
C GLU A 235 7.74 -0.41 -3.68
N GLN A 236 8.58 0.35 -4.38
CA GLN A 236 8.65 0.34 -5.84
C GLN A 236 10.09 0.15 -6.28
N ARG A 237 10.27 -0.74 -7.24
CA ARG A 237 11.43 -0.73 -8.11
C ARG A 237 11.03 -0.42 -9.54
N ARG A 238 11.82 0.43 -10.18
CA ARG A 238 11.60 0.92 -11.55
C ARG A 238 12.94 0.97 -12.25
N ASN A 239 13.03 0.35 -13.42
CA ASN A 239 14.26 0.25 -14.21
C ASN A 239 15.46 -0.32 -13.41
N GLY A 240 15.19 -1.21 -12.45
CA GLY A 240 16.24 -1.81 -11.60
C GLY A 240 16.64 -0.98 -10.40
N GLU A 241 16.03 0.19 -10.18
CA GLU A 241 16.34 1.07 -9.05
C GLU A 241 15.28 0.99 -7.95
N PHE A 242 15.70 1.10 -6.68
CA PHE A 242 14.80 1.12 -5.53
C PHE A 242 14.23 2.53 -5.27
N VAL A 243 13.31 2.95 -6.14
CA VAL A 243 12.81 4.34 -6.20
C VAL A 243 11.84 4.73 -5.07
N ARG A 244 11.23 3.75 -4.39
CA ARG A 244 10.42 4.00 -3.19
C ARG A 244 10.69 2.94 -2.14
N VAL A 245 11.26 3.37 -1.02
CA VAL A 245 11.56 2.53 0.14
C VAL A 245 10.36 2.47 1.09
N GLY A 246 10.09 1.30 1.66
CA GLY A 246 9.12 1.15 2.72
C GLY A 246 9.63 1.77 4.02
N ASN A 247 8.82 2.61 4.66
CA ASN A 247 9.19 3.30 5.88
C ASN A 247 8.29 2.83 7.04
N ALA A 248 8.92 2.27 8.08
CA ALA A 248 8.22 1.75 9.25
C ALA A 248 7.39 2.81 10.01
N ALA A 249 7.74 4.09 9.87
CA ALA A 249 6.98 5.19 10.47
C ALA A 249 5.72 5.56 9.66
N THR A 250 5.62 5.19 8.37
CA THR A 250 4.50 5.62 7.52
C THR A 250 3.21 4.90 7.84
N LEU A 251 3.27 3.58 8.04
CA LEU A 251 2.10 2.80 8.45
C LEU A 251 2.52 1.64 9.38
N PRO A 252 2.75 1.93 10.67
CA PRO A 252 3.04 0.89 11.65
C PRO A 252 1.84 -0.05 11.84
N LEU A 253 2.12 -1.32 12.10
CA LEU A 253 1.12 -2.36 12.30
C LEU A 253 1.34 -3.02 13.66
N THR A 254 0.28 -3.21 14.44
CA THR A 254 0.32 -3.92 15.72
C THR A 254 -0.05 -5.39 15.58
N GLU A 255 -0.93 -5.69 14.63
CA GLU A 255 -1.57 -7.00 14.53
C GLU A 255 -0.65 -8.09 13.96
N LYS A 256 -0.90 -9.33 14.39
CA LYS A 256 -0.23 -10.53 13.86
C LYS A 256 -0.74 -10.91 12.47
N GLU A 257 -2.02 -10.64 12.22
CA GLU A 257 -2.67 -10.83 10.94
C GLU A 257 -2.96 -9.45 10.34
N THR A 258 -2.79 -9.31 9.04
CA THR A 258 -3.03 -8.02 8.37
C THR A 258 -3.62 -8.25 7.01
N TYR A 259 -4.73 -7.59 6.73
CA TYR A 259 -5.27 -7.47 5.40
C TYR A 259 -4.49 -6.43 4.62
N LEU A 260 -4.04 -6.79 3.43
CA LEU A 260 -3.37 -5.90 2.48
C LEU A 260 -4.25 -5.75 1.25
N ARG A 261 -4.30 -4.54 0.70
CA ARG A 261 -5.01 -4.24 -0.55
C ARG A 261 -4.10 -3.44 -1.46
N LEU A 262 -3.93 -3.92 -2.68
CA LEU A 262 -3.24 -3.25 -3.76
C LEU A 262 -4.22 -3.03 -4.89
N GLU A 263 -4.33 -1.79 -5.35
CA GLU A 263 -5.23 -1.40 -6.43
C GLU A 263 -4.46 -0.68 -7.52
N ARG A 264 -4.62 -1.13 -8.76
CA ARG A 264 -4.18 -0.41 -9.95
C ARG A 264 -5.40 0.28 -10.56
N ARG A 265 -5.35 1.61 -10.66
CA ARG A 265 -6.32 2.40 -11.42
C ARG A 265 -5.73 3.69 -11.95
N ASN A 266 -6.15 4.13 -13.13
CA ASN A 266 -5.85 5.47 -13.66
C ASN A 266 -4.35 5.84 -13.60
N GLY A 267 -3.46 4.93 -14.02
CA GLY A 267 -2.00 5.17 -14.03
C GLY A 267 -1.35 5.28 -12.63
N LYS A 268 -2.05 4.80 -11.59
CA LYS A 268 -1.56 4.80 -10.21
C LYS A 268 -1.76 3.44 -9.56
N VAL A 269 -0.89 3.15 -8.60
CA VAL A 269 -1.00 2.01 -7.71
C VAL A 269 -1.22 2.50 -6.28
N TYR A 270 -2.29 2.05 -5.68
CA TYR A 270 -2.72 2.38 -4.32
C TYR A 270 -2.42 1.18 -3.41
N GLY A 271 -1.90 1.46 -2.23
CA GLY A 271 -1.66 0.46 -1.19
C GLY A 271 -2.40 0.82 0.08
N ALA A 272 -3.02 -0.17 0.72
CA ALA A 272 -3.68 0.00 2.01
C ALA A 272 -3.53 -1.25 2.88
N ALA A 273 -3.56 -1.05 4.19
CA ALA A 273 -3.57 -2.14 5.17
C ALA A 273 -4.76 -2.01 6.12
N SER A 274 -5.19 -3.13 6.69
CA SER A 274 -6.31 -3.21 7.62
C SER A 274 -6.09 -4.35 8.62
N ALA A 275 -6.55 -4.13 9.86
CA ALA A 275 -6.54 -5.14 10.91
C ALA A 275 -7.71 -6.12 10.79
N ASP A 276 -8.84 -5.69 10.23
CA ASP A 276 -10.11 -6.41 10.24
C ASP A 276 -10.72 -6.63 8.84
N GLY A 277 -10.09 -6.08 7.80
CA GLY A 277 -10.59 -6.11 6.42
C GLY A 277 -11.73 -5.13 6.15
N VAL A 278 -12.11 -4.31 7.13
CA VAL A 278 -13.22 -3.36 7.08
C VAL A 278 -12.72 -1.92 7.15
N GLU A 279 -11.90 -1.58 8.15
CA GLU A 279 -11.30 -0.26 8.28
C GLU A 279 -9.91 -0.23 7.64
N TRP A 280 -9.71 0.62 6.64
CA TRP A 280 -8.50 0.63 5.82
C TRP A 280 -7.68 1.90 6.02
N SER A 281 -6.40 1.73 6.30
CA SER A 281 -5.41 2.82 6.32
C SER A 281 -4.66 2.84 5.00
N SER A 282 -4.75 3.95 4.27
CA SER A 282 -4.15 4.10 2.95
C SER A 282 -2.76 4.71 3.01
N LEU A 283 -1.88 4.23 2.16
CA LEU A 283 -0.56 4.80 1.89
C LEU A 283 -0.64 5.79 0.72
N GLN A 284 0.34 6.69 0.61
CA GLN A 284 0.45 7.58 -0.55
C GLN A 284 0.54 6.76 -1.84
N PRO A 285 -0.26 7.05 -2.89
CA PRO A 285 -0.23 6.29 -4.13
C PRO A 285 1.12 6.40 -4.87
N ILE A 286 1.41 5.43 -5.73
CA ILE A 286 2.54 5.45 -6.65
C ILE A 286 2.02 5.81 -8.04
N ALA A 287 2.49 6.90 -8.63
CA ALA A 287 2.28 7.16 -10.06
C ALA A 287 3.23 6.29 -10.87
N VAL A 288 2.68 5.43 -11.73
CA VAL A 288 3.47 4.50 -12.54
C VAL A 288 2.71 4.13 -13.80
N GLU A 289 3.41 4.20 -14.92
CA GLU A 289 2.93 3.64 -16.18
C GLU A 289 3.30 2.16 -16.21
N LEU A 290 2.29 1.31 -16.31
CA LEU A 290 2.43 -0.14 -16.40
C LEU A 290 1.80 -0.60 -17.72
N PRO A 291 2.33 -1.65 -18.37
CA PRO A 291 1.66 -2.25 -19.52
C PRO A 291 0.26 -2.75 -19.15
N ARG A 292 -0.62 -2.92 -20.13
CA ARG A 292 -1.99 -3.39 -19.90
C ARG A 292 -2.02 -4.72 -19.15
N SER A 293 -1.17 -5.66 -19.54
CA SER A 293 -1.03 -6.96 -18.88
C SER A 293 0.16 -6.96 -17.93
N VAL A 294 -0.09 -7.37 -16.68
CA VAL A 294 0.91 -7.55 -15.63
C VAL A 294 0.59 -8.83 -14.86
N ARG A 295 1.46 -9.20 -13.92
CA ARG A 295 1.21 -10.27 -12.98
C ARG A 295 0.88 -9.72 -11.59
N ILE A 296 -0.05 -10.38 -10.90
CA ILE A 296 -0.43 -10.07 -9.52
C ILE A 296 -0.54 -11.36 -8.71
N GLY A 297 -0.17 -11.29 -7.43
CA GLY A 297 -0.31 -12.40 -6.52
C GLY A 297 0.42 -12.13 -5.22
N VAL A 298 1.04 -13.17 -4.66
CA VAL A 298 1.73 -13.07 -3.38
C VAL A 298 3.21 -13.41 -3.51
N ALA A 299 4.01 -12.79 -2.65
CA ALA A 299 5.42 -13.11 -2.49
C ALA A 299 5.81 -13.03 -1.01
N ALA A 300 6.92 -13.67 -0.69
CA ALA A 300 7.53 -13.59 0.62
C ALA A 300 9.05 -13.60 0.50
N GLY A 301 9.73 -12.95 1.43
CA GLY A 301 11.19 -12.91 1.47
C GLY A 301 11.71 -12.49 2.83
N HIS A 302 12.93 -12.91 3.14
CA HIS A 302 13.64 -12.52 4.36
C HIS A 302 15.15 -12.68 4.15
N ASN A 303 15.94 -12.09 5.05
CA ASN A 303 17.40 -12.16 5.01
C ASN A 303 17.99 -12.69 6.31
N THR A 304 17.33 -13.66 6.95
CA THR A 304 17.65 -14.11 8.31
C THR A 304 18.03 -15.59 8.38
N SER A 305 18.74 -15.97 9.43
CA SER A 305 19.21 -17.35 9.67
C SER A 305 18.10 -18.31 10.11
N SER A 306 16.93 -17.78 10.45
CA SER A 306 15.75 -18.55 10.85
C SER A 306 14.83 -18.76 9.67
N ARG A 307 14.11 -19.89 9.64
CA ARG A 307 13.05 -20.12 8.66
C ARG A 307 11.94 -19.07 8.80
N PHE A 308 11.24 -18.80 7.70
CA PHE A 308 10.08 -17.93 7.66
C PHE A 308 8.92 -18.64 6.96
N ASP A 309 7.78 -18.76 7.65
CA ASP A 309 6.61 -19.53 7.20
C ASP A 309 5.33 -18.67 7.13
N PRO A 310 5.27 -17.61 6.30
CA PRO A 310 4.06 -16.83 6.14
C PRO A 310 2.94 -17.65 5.50
N THR A 311 1.71 -17.28 5.87
CA THR A 311 0.50 -17.82 5.30
C THR A 311 -0.37 -16.71 4.73
N PHE A 312 -1.12 -17.08 3.70
CA PHE A 312 -1.99 -16.21 2.94
C PHE A 312 -3.35 -16.87 2.84
N ASP A 313 -4.41 -16.13 3.15
CA ASP A 313 -5.78 -16.55 2.87
C ASP A 313 -6.64 -15.34 2.47
N GLU A 314 -7.91 -15.61 2.18
CA GLU A 314 -8.86 -14.60 1.71
C GLU A 314 -8.35 -13.78 0.51
N PHE A 315 -7.56 -14.42 -0.37
CA PHE A 315 -7.11 -13.76 -1.60
C PHE A 315 -8.31 -13.49 -2.51
N LYS A 316 -8.49 -12.21 -2.87
CA LYS A 316 -9.55 -11.75 -3.76
C LYS A 316 -8.92 -10.88 -4.84
N LEU A 317 -9.32 -11.12 -6.09
CA LEU A 317 -8.94 -10.31 -7.24
C LEU A 317 -10.22 -9.84 -7.92
N PHE A 318 -10.44 -8.54 -7.94
CA PHE A 318 -11.51 -7.89 -8.68
C PHE A 318 -10.88 -7.20 -9.87
N VAL A 319 -11.29 -7.58 -11.08
CA VAL A 319 -10.84 -6.94 -12.31
C VAL A 319 -12.00 -6.15 -12.85
N GLU A 320 -11.75 -4.91 -13.27
CA GLU A 320 -12.78 -4.16 -13.99
C GLU A 320 -13.07 -4.92 -15.29
N GLN A 321 -14.28 -5.44 -15.42
CA GLN A 321 -14.73 -5.95 -16.71
C GLN A 321 -14.78 -4.73 -17.63
N GLY A 322 -13.87 -4.68 -18.61
CA GLY A 322 -13.94 -3.67 -19.64
C GLY A 322 -15.38 -3.62 -20.15
N THR A 323 -15.93 -2.41 -20.30
CA THR A 323 -17.22 -2.23 -20.93
C THR A 323 -17.20 -3.02 -22.22
N ALA A 324 -17.91 -4.15 -22.28
CA ALA A 324 -18.28 -4.74 -23.55
C ALA A 324 -18.90 -3.59 -24.33
N ASP A 325 -18.42 -3.34 -25.55
CA ASP A 325 -18.94 -2.31 -26.43
C ASP A 325 -20.48 -2.39 -26.42
N LEU A 326 -21.13 -1.52 -25.63
CA LEU A 326 -22.58 -1.29 -25.73
C LEU A 326 -22.92 -0.60 -27.07
N ASN A 327 -21.91 -0.35 -27.91
CA ASN A 327 -22.01 0.02 -29.31
C ASN A 327 -22.22 -1.18 -30.25
N GLY A 328 -22.33 -2.41 -29.71
CA GLY A 328 -22.71 -3.61 -30.47
C GLY A 328 -24.18 -3.67 -30.90
N PHE A 329 -24.97 -2.60 -30.70
CA PHE A 329 -26.26 -2.48 -31.39
C PHE A 329 -26.00 -2.19 -32.88
N PRO A 330 -26.50 -3.02 -33.81
CA PRO A 330 -26.40 -2.69 -35.23
C PRO A 330 -27.06 -1.33 -35.48
N LYS A 331 -26.30 -0.39 -36.06
CA LYS A 331 -26.75 0.97 -36.40
C LYS A 331 -27.82 1.04 -37.49
N SER A 332 -28.47 -0.07 -37.83
CA SER A 332 -29.58 -0.10 -38.77
C SER A 332 -30.51 -1.24 -38.41
N LEU A 333 -31.75 -0.91 -38.02
CA LEU A 333 -32.87 -1.82 -38.20
C LEU A 333 -32.96 -2.17 -39.69
N PRO A 334 -33.18 -3.46 -40.05
CA PRO A 334 -33.49 -3.81 -41.42
C PRO A 334 -34.69 -2.97 -41.90
N GLN A 335 -34.54 -2.26 -43.01
CA GLN A 335 -35.69 -1.61 -43.65
C GLN A 335 -36.73 -2.68 -43.98
N PRO A 336 -38.02 -2.43 -43.71
CA PRO A 336 -39.06 -3.35 -44.13
C PRO A 336 -39.00 -3.50 -45.65
N ALA A 337 -38.99 -4.75 -46.11
CA ALA A 337 -39.04 -5.09 -47.52
C ALA A 337 -40.20 -4.34 -48.17
N GLN A 338 -39.90 -3.56 -49.22
CA GLN A 338 -40.93 -2.95 -50.05
C GLN A 338 -41.76 -4.08 -50.64
N ALA A 339 -43.04 -4.12 -50.26
CA ALA A 339 -44.01 -4.98 -50.90
C ALA A 339 -44.10 -4.59 -52.37
N ALA A 340 -43.75 -5.52 -53.26
CA ALA A 340 -44.10 -5.42 -54.66
C ALA A 340 -45.63 -5.32 -54.75
N SER A 341 -46.10 -4.21 -55.32
CA SER A 341 -47.52 -4.03 -55.65
C SER A 341 -47.85 -4.88 -56.90
N PRO A 342 -49.08 -5.41 -57.00
CA PRO A 342 -49.50 -6.40 -58.00
C PRO A 342 -49.55 -5.89 -59.44
#